data_AF-A0A7M3S9E2-F1
#
_entry.id   AF-A0A7M3S9E2-F1
#
_cell.length_a   1.000
_cell.length_b   1.000
_cell.length_c   1.000
_cell.angle_alpha   90.00
_cell.angle_beta   90.00
_cell.angle_gamma   90.00
#
_symmetry.space_group_name_H-M   'P 1'
#
loop_
_entity.id
_entity.type
_entity.pdbx_description
1 polymer ?
#
loop_
_entity_poly.entity_id
_entity_poly.type
_entity_poly.pdbx_seq_one_letter_code
_entity_poly.pdbx_strand_id
1 'polypeptide(L)'
;MSENGQMYASIQNDINTINVKSSIVHQDTNYYETYYHFNKSKNKILLVVDDNNSLVGIIGVKEMTNVDSFQSTAIKMANPKFTFLYNDSDYKEKALSLFYENNFNNIPIIDKNGHVIELLNRSDFYELRATTWALGSGEDLIFAFVLRNMKEIFYIDVGAFDPQFGSVTKCFYDCGSHGINIEPLTKQYHMLVKDRPRDININALCSNIDKNEFDFYINESSSTAVASYASDKNKIKKIKSVTLKNIIEKYLPENQVVHFLKIDVEGFEKEVLEGMDFQCCRPWIVMLESTLPGTDIPTWQNWESIIVSNGYSFAGQYGVNRFYVESSVAELLIPRFLSLDTICKRLLVTEVNTTYRVV
;
A
#
# COMPACT_ATOMS: atom_id res chain seq x y z
N MET A 1 9.87 20.36 -16.11
CA MET A 1 9.64 21.15 -14.88
C MET A 1 8.68 20.35 -14.04
N SER A 2 9.18 19.89 -12.90
CA SER A 2 8.57 18.92 -12.00
C SER A 2 7.62 19.60 -11.03
N GLU A 3 6.33 19.25 -11.07
CA GLU A 3 5.34 19.67 -10.08
C GLU A 3 4.86 18.45 -9.27
N ASN A 4 5.18 18.51 -7.97
CA ASN A 4 4.51 18.00 -6.77
C ASN A 4 4.08 16.52 -6.69
N GLY A 5 4.50 15.87 -5.58
CA GLY A 5 4.29 14.46 -5.29
C GLY A 5 2.89 14.17 -4.78
N GLN A 6 1.98 13.87 -5.70
CA GLN A 6 0.68 13.33 -5.29
C GLN A 6 0.85 11.92 -4.74
N MET A 7 0.60 11.77 -3.43
CA MET A 7 0.18 10.53 -2.80
C MET A 7 -0.92 9.86 -3.64
N TYR A 8 -0.85 8.54 -3.80
CA TYR A 8 -1.77 7.73 -4.60
C TYR A 8 -3.15 7.51 -3.97
N ALA A 9 -3.83 8.61 -3.70
CA ALA A 9 -5.27 8.76 -3.75
C ALA A 9 -5.48 10.24 -4.08
N SER A 10 -6.32 10.54 -5.08
CA SER A 10 -6.50 11.91 -5.58
C SER A 10 -6.72 12.88 -4.42
N ILE A 11 -5.76 13.78 -4.19
CA ILE A 11 -5.92 14.90 -3.28
C ILE A 11 -6.97 15.81 -3.93
N GLN A 12 -8.24 15.60 -3.58
CA GLN A 12 -9.23 16.65 -3.80
C GLN A 12 -8.88 17.80 -2.86
N ASN A 13 -8.86 19.00 -3.44
CA ASN A 13 -8.12 20.17 -2.96
C ASN A 13 -8.74 20.88 -1.74
N ASP A 14 -9.60 20.24 -0.97
CA ASP A 14 -10.34 20.90 0.12
C ASP A 14 -10.09 20.20 1.46
N ILE A 15 -8.82 20.14 1.88
CA ILE A 15 -8.48 19.88 3.29
C ILE A 15 -9.02 21.06 4.10
N ASN A 16 -10.16 20.85 4.76
CA ASN A 16 -10.79 21.83 5.63
C ASN A 16 -9.79 22.28 6.71
N THR A 17 -9.29 23.52 6.59
CA THR A 17 -8.42 24.16 7.58
C THR A 17 -9.12 24.15 8.94
N ILE A 18 -8.52 23.48 9.92
CA ILE A 18 -8.97 23.54 11.32
C ILE A 18 -8.62 24.93 11.87
N ASN A 19 -9.58 25.55 12.54
CA ASN A 19 -9.34 26.78 13.29
C ASN A 19 -8.42 26.49 14.50
N VAL A 20 -7.11 26.63 14.29
CA VAL A 20 -6.03 26.30 15.25
C VAL A 20 -6.19 27.02 16.59
N LYS A 21 -6.90 28.16 16.61
CA LYS A 21 -7.05 29.02 17.81
C LYS A 21 -7.67 28.30 18.99
N SER A 22 -8.55 27.31 18.78
CA SER A 22 -9.18 26.58 19.90
C SER A 22 -8.24 25.58 20.58
N SER A 23 -7.07 25.32 20.01
CA SER A 23 -6.10 24.34 20.47
C SER A 23 -4.79 24.95 20.96
N ILE A 24 -4.67 26.27 21.11
CA ILE A 24 -3.46 26.93 21.62
C ILE A 24 -3.70 27.48 23.02
N VAL A 25 -2.75 27.27 23.93
CA VAL A 25 -2.73 27.87 25.28
C VAL A 25 -1.35 28.45 25.60
N HIS A 26 -1.29 29.47 26.44
CA HIS A 26 -0.03 30.05 26.91
C HIS A 26 0.64 29.13 27.94
N GLN A 27 1.97 29.15 28.02
CA GLN A 27 2.75 28.33 28.95
C GLN A 27 2.33 28.46 30.42
N ASP A 28 1.86 29.65 30.82
CA ASP A 28 1.44 29.96 32.19
C ASP A 28 -0.05 29.70 32.46
N THR A 29 -0.80 29.21 31.47
CA THR A 29 -2.22 28.84 31.67
C THR A 29 -2.33 27.79 32.78
N ASN A 30 -3.20 28.02 33.76
CA ASN A 30 -3.36 27.12 34.90
C ASN A 30 -4.06 25.81 34.49
N TYR A 31 -3.98 24.80 35.37
CA TYR A 31 -4.58 23.48 35.14
C TYR A 31 -6.06 23.53 34.73
N TYR A 32 -6.92 24.26 35.46
CA TYR A 32 -8.37 24.24 35.22
C TYR A 32 -8.74 24.85 33.86
N GLU A 33 -8.08 25.94 33.51
CA GLU A 33 -8.24 26.58 32.22
C GLU A 33 -7.69 25.68 31.10
N THR A 34 -6.52 25.08 31.30
CA THR A 34 -5.95 24.09 30.36
C THR A 34 -6.91 22.91 30.15
N TYR A 35 -7.48 22.36 31.22
CA TYR A 35 -8.46 21.27 31.18
C TYR A 35 -9.74 21.67 30.42
N TYR A 36 -10.20 22.91 30.61
CA TYR A 36 -11.34 23.46 29.89
C TYR A 36 -11.08 23.55 28.38
N HIS A 37 -9.95 24.16 27.99
CA HIS A 37 -9.54 24.25 26.58
C HIS A 37 -9.34 22.87 25.96
N PHE A 38 -8.71 21.95 26.68
CA PHE A 38 -8.49 20.58 26.22
C PHE A 38 -9.81 19.87 25.92
N ASN A 39 -10.81 20.04 26.78
CA ASN A 39 -12.12 19.42 26.56
C ASN A 39 -12.88 20.00 25.38
N LYS A 40 -12.71 21.30 25.11
CA LYS A 40 -13.26 21.96 23.92
C LYS A 40 -12.49 21.65 22.64
N SER A 41 -11.23 21.25 22.74
CA SER A 41 -10.43 20.89 21.56
C SER A 41 -11.03 19.67 20.84
N LYS A 42 -11.25 19.80 19.53
CA LYS A 42 -11.83 18.74 18.69
C LYS A 42 -10.99 17.46 18.73
N ASN A 43 -9.67 17.61 18.73
CA ASN A 43 -8.72 16.51 18.56
C ASN A 43 -8.06 16.07 19.89
N LYS A 44 -8.57 16.53 21.04
CA LYS A 44 -8.03 16.24 22.37
C LYS A 44 -6.52 16.49 22.45
N ILE A 45 -6.12 17.66 21.98
CA ILE A 45 -4.74 18.14 21.98
C ILE A 45 -4.71 19.65 22.17
N LEU A 46 -3.76 20.12 22.98
CA LEU A 46 -3.38 21.51 23.09
C LEU A 46 -1.91 21.71 22.71
N LEU A 47 -1.65 22.84 22.07
CA LEU A 47 -0.36 23.37 21.70
C LEU A 47 0.00 24.46 22.71
N VAL A 48 1.13 24.31 23.38
CA VAL A 48 1.59 25.24 24.40
C VAL A 48 2.61 26.18 23.78
N VAL A 49 2.38 27.48 23.89
CA VAL A 49 3.25 28.52 23.34
C VAL A 49 3.85 29.41 24.44
N ASP A 50 5.04 29.95 24.19
CA ASP A 50 5.70 30.91 25.08
C ASP A 50 5.22 32.36 24.83
N ASP A 51 5.87 33.32 25.49
CA ASP A 51 5.58 34.76 25.36
C ASP A 51 5.81 35.30 23.94
N ASN A 52 6.61 34.61 23.12
CA ASN A 52 6.86 34.95 21.72
C ASN A 52 5.86 34.26 20.77
N ASN A 53 4.89 33.51 21.30
CA ASN A 53 4.00 32.60 20.54
C ASN A 53 4.73 31.44 19.85
N SER A 54 5.95 31.13 20.26
CA SER A 54 6.69 29.98 19.75
C SER A 54 6.19 28.70 20.41
N LEU A 55 6.02 27.63 19.63
CA LEU A 55 5.57 26.33 20.11
C LEU A 55 6.63 25.69 21.01
N VAL A 56 6.29 25.45 22.27
CA VAL A 56 7.21 24.91 23.30
C VAL A 56 6.79 23.55 23.86
N GLY A 57 5.57 23.10 23.58
CA GLY A 57 5.09 21.81 24.06
C GLY A 57 3.72 21.42 23.53
N ILE A 58 3.33 20.17 23.76
CA ILE A 58 1.97 19.68 23.50
C ILE A 58 1.39 19.00 24.74
N ILE A 59 0.07 19.08 24.91
CA ILE A 59 -0.67 18.36 25.94
C ILE A 59 -1.71 17.48 25.23
N GLY A 60 -1.51 16.16 25.28
CA GLY A 60 -2.47 15.17 24.81
C GLY A 60 -3.24 14.53 25.96
N VAL A 61 -3.98 13.46 25.65
CA VAL A 61 -4.74 12.68 26.65
C VAL A 61 -3.82 12.18 27.77
N LYS A 62 -2.64 11.68 27.42
CA LYS A 62 -1.66 11.13 28.37
C LYS A 62 -1.18 12.18 29.37
N GLU A 63 -0.79 13.36 28.88
CA GLU A 63 -0.33 14.47 29.71
C GLU A 63 -1.46 14.99 30.60
N MET A 64 -2.68 15.06 30.07
CA MET A 64 -3.84 15.50 30.84
C MET A 64 -4.26 14.51 31.94
N THR A 65 -4.03 13.21 31.76
CA THR A 65 -4.36 12.18 32.76
C THR A 65 -3.29 11.99 33.84
N ASN A 66 -2.04 12.42 33.58
CA ASN A 66 -0.89 12.18 34.46
C ASN A 66 -0.37 13.48 35.09
N VAL A 67 -1.24 14.27 35.71
CA VAL A 67 -0.87 15.54 36.34
C VAL A 67 -0.56 15.35 37.82
N ASP A 68 0.68 15.64 38.22
CA ASP A 68 1.15 15.48 39.61
C ASP A 68 0.52 16.50 40.58
N SER A 69 0.05 17.64 40.08
CA SER A 69 -0.56 18.70 40.89
C SER A 69 -1.54 19.57 40.10
N PHE A 70 -2.72 19.79 40.65
CA PHE A 70 -3.73 20.72 40.12
C PHE A 70 -3.32 22.21 40.23
N GLN A 71 -2.15 22.50 40.81
CA GLN A 71 -1.50 23.82 40.78
C GLN A 71 -0.48 23.98 39.64
N SER A 72 -0.41 23.02 38.73
CA SER A 72 0.50 23.07 37.57
C SER A 72 0.07 24.10 36.52
N THR A 73 1.04 24.60 35.77
CA THR A 73 0.84 25.39 34.55
C THR A 73 0.96 24.51 33.32
N ALA A 74 0.46 24.98 32.18
CA ALA A 74 0.46 24.25 30.91
C ALA A 74 1.87 23.75 30.53
N ILE A 75 2.92 24.57 30.68
CA ILE A 75 4.29 24.16 30.36
C ILE A 75 4.82 23.02 31.23
N LYS A 76 4.40 22.95 32.50
CA LYS A 76 4.80 21.85 33.39
C LYS A 76 4.08 20.54 33.05
N MET A 77 2.91 20.63 32.43
CA MET A 77 2.13 19.49 31.96
C MET A 77 2.55 19.04 30.56
N ALA A 78 3.07 19.97 29.74
CA ALA A 78 3.37 19.72 28.35
C ALA A 78 4.51 18.73 28.17
N ASN A 79 4.38 17.87 27.16
CA ASN A 79 5.50 17.09 26.66
C ASN A 79 6.36 17.98 25.75
N PRO A 80 7.64 18.23 26.09
CA PRO A 80 8.54 19.02 25.26
C PRO A 80 9.15 18.21 24.10
N LYS A 81 9.01 16.88 24.11
CA LYS A 81 9.47 15.98 23.04
C LYS A 81 8.30 15.62 22.14
N PHE A 82 8.07 16.46 21.13
CA PHE A 82 7.00 16.30 20.15
C PHE A 82 7.51 16.48 18.71
N THR A 83 6.78 15.88 17.78
CA THR A 83 7.04 16.02 16.35
C THR A 83 6.27 17.22 15.80
N PHE A 84 6.93 18.04 15.00
CA PHE A 84 6.33 19.16 14.25
C PHE A 84 6.96 19.22 12.85
N LEU A 85 6.35 19.99 11.95
CA LEU A 85 6.90 20.27 10.62
C LEU A 85 6.94 21.77 10.36
N TYR A 86 7.90 22.22 9.55
CA TYR A 86 7.88 23.57 9.01
C TYR A 86 6.86 23.68 7.88
N ASN A 87 6.28 24.87 7.69
CA ASN A 87 5.36 25.20 6.59
C ASN A 87 6.09 25.34 5.23
N ASP A 88 6.84 24.31 4.85
CA ASP A 88 7.49 24.18 3.54
C ASP A 88 6.47 23.70 2.49
N SER A 89 6.70 23.92 1.19
CA SER A 89 5.71 23.57 0.15
C SER A 89 5.20 22.11 0.17
N ASP A 90 5.97 21.18 0.74
CA ASP A 90 5.68 19.75 0.84
C ASP A 90 5.26 19.29 2.26
N TYR A 91 4.97 20.22 3.20
CA TYR A 91 4.69 19.87 4.60
C TYR A 91 3.52 18.90 4.77
N LYS A 92 2.50 18.96 3.89
CA LYS A 92 1.35 18.04 3.91
C LYS A 92 1.74 16.62 3.49
N GLU A 93 2.61 16.48 2.49
CA GLU A 93 3.16 15.19 2.06
C GLU A 93 4.00 14.57 3.19
N LYS A 94 4.88 15.37 3.80
CA LYS A 94 5.68 14.96 4.97
C LYS A 94 4.81 14.55 6.16
N ALA A 95 3.74 15.30 6.45
CA ALA A 95 2.81 15.02 7.53
C ALA A 95 2.13 13.66 7.33
N LEU A 96 1.72 13.39 6.10
CA LEU A 96 1.07 12.15 5.70
C LEU A 96 1.99 10.94 5.84
N SER A 97 3.25 11.03 5.38
CA SER A 97 4.26 9.99 5.64
C SER A 97 4.48 9.73 7.13
N LEU A 98 4.55 10.80 7.94
CA LEU A 98 4.70 10.69 9.39
C LEU A 98 3.50 10.03 10.06
N PHE A 99 2.27 10.34 9.63
CA PHE A 99 1.06 9.67 10.12
C PHE A 99 1.04 8.17 9.76
N TYR A 100 1.58 7.78 8.61
CA TYR A 100 1.71 6.37 8.25
C TYR A 100 2.78 5.65 9.05
N GLU A 101 3.89 6.31 9.37
CA GLU A 101 5.03 5.68 10.04
C GLU A 101 4.83 5.57 11.54
N ASN A 102 4.16 6.55 12.14
CA ASN A 102 4.07 6.71 13.59
C ASN A 102 2.64 6.56 14.11
N ASN A 103 2.52 6.31 15.41
CA ASN A 103 1.24 6.17 16.09
C ASN A 103 0.73 7.49 16.72
N PHE A 104 0.94 8.62 16.06
CA PHE A 104 0.37 9.91 16.48
C PHE A 104 -0.66 10.41 15.47
N ASN A 105 -1.63 11.18 15.95
CA ASN A 105 -2.77 11.65 15.16
C ASN A 105 -2.75 13.15 14.86
N ASN A 106 -1.79 13.89 15.42
CA ASN A 106 -1.71 15.35 15.26
C ASN A 106 -0.26 15.76 14.99
N ILE A 107 -0.05 16.67 14.05
CA ILE A 107 1.25 17.28 13.74
C ILE A 107 1.07 18.79 13.68
N PRO A 108 1.71 19.56 14.58
CA PRO A 108 1.78 21.01 14.48
C PRO A 108 2.63 21.43 13.29
N ILE A 109 2.17 22.44 12.56
CA ILE A 109 2.89 23.09 11.47
C ILE A 109 3.32 24.47 11.94
N ILE A 110 4.62 24.76 11.84
CA ILE A 110 5.21 26.01 12.34
C ILE A 110 5.90 26.80 11.23
N ASP A 111 6.03 28.11 11.42
CA ASP A 111 6.94 28.92 10.61
C ASP A 111 8.39 28.80 11.10
N LYS A 112 9.32 29.43 10.37
CA LYS A 112 10.74 29.47 10.71
C LYS A 112 11.07 30.16 12.06
N ASN A 113 10.12 30.89 12.63
CA ASN A 113 10.25 31.56 13.92
C ASN A 113 9.62 30.74 15.07
N GLY A 114 9.07 29.56 14.76
CA GLY A 114 8.44 28.68 15.73
C GLY A 114 6.96 28.95 15.97
N HIS A 115 6.34 29.90 15.27
CA HIS A 115 4.92 30.20 15.46
C HIS A 115 4.06 29.11 14.83
N VAL A 116 2.99 28.72 15.52
CA VAL A 116 2.03 27.75 15.00
C VAL A 116 1.21 28.38 13.87
N ILE A 117 1.28 27.75 12.70
CA ILE A 117 0.51 28.10 11.50
C ILE A 117 -0.76 27.24 11.41
N GLU A 118 -0.60 25.93 11.60
CA GLU A 118 -1.67 24.94 11.43
C GLU A 118 -1.49 23.77 12.40
N LEU A 119 -2.57 23.05 12.66
CA LEU A 119 -2.53 21.74 13.31
C LEU A 119 -3.18 20.73 12.37
N LEU A 120 -2.37 19.89 11.74
CA LEU A 120 -2.88 18.80 10.92
C LEU A 120 -3.29 17.64 11.82
N ASN A 121 -4.49 17.14 11.64
CA ASN A 121 -4.91 15.84 12.18
C ASN A 121 -4.85 14.79 11.08
N ARG A 122 -4.55 13.56 11.47
CA ARG A 122 -4.64 12.38 10.59
C ARG A 122 -6.01 12.28 9.90
N SER A 123 -7.07 12.68 10.59
CA SER A 123 -8.43 12.80 10.06
C SER A 123 -8.58 13.77 8.90
N ASP A 124 -7.75 14.79 8.82
CA ASP A 124 -7.91 15.82 7.78
C ASP A 124 -7.56 15.26 6.39
N PHE A 125 -6.96 14.07 6.38
CA PHE A 125 -6.68 13.24 5.21
C PHE A 125 -7.79 12.21 4.93
N TYR A 126 -8.95 12.26 5.63
CA TYR A 126 -10.07 11.30 5.49
C TYR A 126 -10.67 11.19 4.09
N GLU A 127 -10.49 12.18 3.21
CA GLU A 127 -10.93 12.05 1.81
C GLU A 127 -10.09 11.02 1.02
N LEU A 128 -8.93 10.62 1.54
CA LEU A 128 -8.11 9.53 1.02
C LEU A 128 -8.65 8.18 1.53
N ARG A 129 -9.92 7.86 1.22
CA ARG A 129 -10.46 6.52 1.46
C ARG A 129 -9.73 5.53 0.56
N ALA A 130 -8.89 4.68 1.12
CA ALA A 130 -8.37 3.54 0.37
C ALA A 130 -9.53 2.56 0.14
N THR A 131 -10.11 2.60 -1.06
CA THR A 131 -11.02 1.56 -1.53
C THR A 131 -10.16 0.39 -1.98
N THR A 132 -10.34 -0.76 -1.34
CA THR A 132 -9.73 -2.00 -1.82
C THR A 132 -10.51 -2.54 -3.01
N TRP A 133 -9.79 -3.01 -4.00
CA TRP A 133 -10.31 -3.72 -5.17
C TRP A 133 -9.92 -5.20 -5.13
N ALA A 134 -9.04 -5.59 -4.21
CA ALA A 134 -8.65 -6.97 -3.98
C ALA A 134 -9.76 -7.76 -3.24
N LEU A 135 -9.93 -9.03 -3.59
CA LEU A 135 -10.94 -9.89 -2.98
C LEU A 135 -10.43 -10.45 -1.65
N GLY A 136 -10.90 -9.87 -0.53
CA GLY A 136 -10.84 -10.52 0.78
C GLY A 136 -9.53 -10.44 1.56
N SER A 137 -8.38 -10.23 0.91
CA SER A 137 -7.05 -10.27 1.55
C SER A 137 -6.28 -8.94 1.57
N GLY A 138 -6.76 -7.90 0.87
CA GLY A 138 -6.25 -6.53 0.98
C GLY A 138 -4.82 -6.34 0.46
N GLU A 139 -4.39 -7.14 -0.52
CA GLU A 139 -3.06 -7.09 -1.14
C GLU A 139 -2.75 -5.71 -1.71
N ASP A 140 -3.74 -5.07 -2.32
CA ASP A 140 -3.62 -3.72 -2.85
C ASP A 140 -3.34 -2.70 -1.74
N LEU A 141 -3.95 -2.84 -0.56
CA LEU A 141 -3.66 -2.02 0.62
C LEU A 141 -2.25 -2.29 1.16
N ILE A 142 -1.80 -3.55 1.13
CA ILE A 142 -0.44 -3.91 1.56
C ILE A 142 0.59 -3.27 0.63
N PHE A 143 0.44 -3.42 -0.68
CA PHE A 143 1.32 -2.77 -1.65
C PHE A 143 1.25 -1.24 -1.52
N ALA A 144 0.06 -0.65 -1.39
CA ALA A 144 -0.10 0.80 -1.28
C ALA A 144 0.61 1.33 -0.04
N PHE A 145 0.52 0.62 1.09
CA PHE A 145 1.20 0.99 2.32
C PHE A 145 2.72 0.82 2.23
N VAL A 146 3.20 -0.30 1.70
CA VAL A 146 4.63 -0.59 1.58
C VAL A 146 5.30 0.37 0.59
N LEU A 147 4.63 0.70 -0.52
CA LEU A 147 5.12 1.56 -1.60
C LEU A 147 4.69 3.03 -1.48
N ARG A 148 4.07 3.46 -0.37
CA ARG A 148 3.45 4.80 -0.17
C ARG A 148 4.27 6.04 -0.54
N ASN A 149 5.60 5.95 -0.60
CA ASN A 149 6.50 7.08 -0.93
C ASN A 149 7.12 6.95 -2.33
N MET A 150 6.75 5.92 -3.09
CA MET A 150 7.27 5.67 -4.42
C MET A 150 6.39 6.39 -5.44
N LYS A 151 6.95 6.76 -6.59
CA LYS A 151 6.24 7.43 -7.68
C LYS A 151 6.38 6.61 -8.95
N GLU A 152 5.45 6.79 -9.88
CA GLU A 152 5.34 6.05 -11.14
C GLU A 152 5.49 4.54 -10.92
N ILE A 153 4.60 3.96 -10.10
CA ILE A 153 4.63 2.51 -9.84
C ILE A 153 4.51 1.77 -11.16
N PHE A 154 5.38 0.78 -11.34
CA PHE A 154 5.32 -0.14 -12.45
C PHE A 154 5.19 -1.56 -11.94
N TYR A 155 4.19 -2.27 -12.41
CA TYR A 155 3.87 -3.63 -11.96
C TYR A 155 3.91 -4.63 -13.11
N ILE A 156 4.14 -5.88 -12.77
CA ILE A 156 3.87 -7.02 -13.64
C ILE A 156 2.84 -7.90 -12.92
N ASP A 157 1.70 -8.13 -13.55
CA ASP A 157 0.59 -8.90 -13.01
C ASP A 157 0.37 -10.17 -13.84
N VAL A 158 0.86 -11.30 -13.32
CA VAL A 158 0.69 -12.62 -13.92
C VAL A 158 -0.58 -13.26 -13.36
N GLY A 159 -1.52 -13.59 -14.24
CA GLY A 159 -2.88 -13.98 -13.86
C GLY A 159 -3.69 -12.76 -13.46
N ALA A 160 -3.69 -11.73 -14.33
CA ALA A 160 -4.31 -10.44 -14.04
C ALA A 160 -5.85 -10.50 -13.92
N PHE A 161 -6.49 -11.51 -14.54
CA PHE A 161 -7.92 -11.77 -14.48
C PHE A 161 -8.79 -10.54 -14.78
N ASP A 162 -9.60 -10.09 -13.83
CA ASP A 162 -10.56 -9.00 -14.03
C ASP A 162 -9.90 -7.63 -13.74
N PRO A 163 -10.05 -6.63 -14.64
CA PRO A 163 -9.47 -5.31 -14.45
C PRO A 163 -10.08 -4.54 -13.27
N GLN A 164 -11.18 -4.97 -12.67
CA GLN A 164 -11.86 -4.24 -11.60
C GLN A 164 -12.02 -5.09 -10.34
N PHE A 165 -12.56 -6.29 -10.47
CA PHE A 165 -12.91 -7.15 -9.35
C PHE A 165 -11.75 -8.05 -8.95
N GLY A 166 -11.28 -7.96 -7.71
CA GLY A 166 -10.11 -8.72 -7.24
C GLY A 166 -8.78 -8.17 -7.74
N SER A 167 -8.79 -7.02 -8.41
CA SER A 167 -7.58 -6.45 -9.00
C SER A 167 -6.67 -5.83 -7.94
N VAL A 168 -5.47 -6.37 -7.80
CA VAL A 168 -4.41 -5.81 -6.94
C VAL A 168 -3.80 -4.54 -7.53
N THR A 169 -3.87 -4.39 -8.85
CA THR A 169 -3.24 -3.31 -9.61
C THR A 169 -4.14 -2.08 -9.81
N LYS A 170 -5.45 -2.19 -9.53
CA LYS A 170 -6.42 -1.12 -9.82
C LYS A 170 -6.14 0.20 -9.14
N CYS A 171 -5.89 0.17 -7.84
CA CYS A 171 -5.65 1.40 -7.09
C CYS A 171 -4.44 2.17 -7.66
N PHE A 172 -3.37 1.47 -8.05
CA PHE A 172 -2.19 2.06 -8.67
C PHE A 172 -2.51 2.67 -10.02
N TYR A 173 -3.18 1.89 -10.89
CA TYR A 173 -3.55 2.34 -12.22
C TYR A 173 -4.43 3.59 -12.17
N ASP A 174 -5.46 3.61 -11.33
CA ASP A 174 -6.38 4.75 -11.19
C ASP A 174 -5.63 6.02 -10.76
N CYS A 175 -4.49 5.87 -10.07
CA CYS A 175 -3.60 6.96 -9.69
C CYS A 175 -2.47 7.23 -10.70
N GLY A 176 -2.64 6.82 -11.95
CA GLY A 176 -1.72 7.15 -13.06
C GLY A 176 -0.56 6.18 -13.28
N SER A 177 -0.43 5.15 -12.41
CA SER A 177 0.54 4.07 -12.63
C SER A 177 0.15 3.22 -13.84
N HIS A 178 1.09 2.40 -14.31
CA HIS A 178 0.86 1.45 -15.40
C HIS A 178 1.82 0.27 -15.31
N GLY A 179 1.55 -0.80 -16.04
CA GLY A 179 2.39 -2.00 -16.00
C GLY A 179 2.12 -2.98 -17.13
N ILE A 180 2.45 -4.24 -16.86
CA ILE A 180 2.22 -5.36 -17.77
C ILE A 180 1.20 -6.30 -17.13
N ASN A 181 0.09 -6.56 -17.82
CA ASN A 181 -0.90 -7.57 -17.44
C ASN A 181 -0.77 -8.79 -18.36
N ILE A 182 -0.70 -9.98 -17.77
CA ILE A 182 -0.58 -11.25 -18.51
C ILE A 182 -1.77 -12.12 -18.14
N GLU A 183 -2.63 -12.38 -19.12
CA GLU A 183 -3.91 -13.07 -18.90
C GLU A 183 -4.24 -14.05 -20.05
N PRO A 184 -4.33 -15.37 -19.80
CA PRO A 184 -4.62 -16.35 -20.84
C PRO A 184 -6.07 -16.34 -21.34
N LEU A 185 -7.05 -16.01 -20.50
CA LEU A 185 -8.47 -16.03 -20.87
C LEU A 185 -8.79 -14.84 -21.78
N THR A 186 -9.15 -15.13 -23.04
CA THR A 186 -9.43 -14.10 -24.06
C THR A 186 -10.49 -13.08 -23.63
N LYS A 187 -11.51 -13.50 -22.86
CA LYS A 187 -12.55 -12.59 -22.36
C LYS A 187 -11.95 -11.56 -21.39
N GLN A 188 -11.25 -12.02 -20.36
CA GLN A 188 -10.58 -11.19 -19.36
C GLN A 188 -9.52 -10.30 -19.99
N TYR A 189 -8.72 -10.84 -20.91
CA TYR A 189 -7.77 -10.06 -21.70
C TYR A 189 -8.44 -8.89 -22.45
N HIS A 190 -9.58 -9.09 -23.12
CA HIS A 190 -10.29 -7.99 -23.78
C HIS A 190 -10.83 -6.96 -22.80
N MET A 191 -11.24 -7.38 -21.59
CA MET A 191 -11.63 -6.46 -20.53
C MET A 191 -10.43 -5.61 -20.07
N LEU A 192 -9.27 -6.23 -19.85
CA LEU A 192 -8.02 -5.53 -19.54
C LEU A 192 -7.62 -4.54 -20.62
N VAL A 193 -7.62 -4.93 -21.91
CA VAL A 193 -7.31 -4.02 -23.03
C VAL A 193 -8.23 -2.79 -23.05
N LYS A 194 -9.53 -3.01 -22.78
CA LYS A 194 -10.53 -1.93 -22.78
C LYS A 194 -10.36 -0.99 -21.58
N ASP A 195 -10.20 -1.55 -20.38
CA ASP A 195 -10.26 -0.79 -19.13
C ASP A 195 -8.88 -0.30 -18.67
N ARG A 196 -7.79 -0.91 -19.17
CA ARG A 196 -6.39 -0.61 -18.85
C ARG A 196 -5.57 -0.19 -20.08
N PRO A 197 -5.97 0.85 -20.86
CA PRO A 197 -5.25 1.26 -22.07
C PRO A 197 -3.82 1.78 -21.85
N ARG A 198 -3.41 2.17 -20.63
CA ARG A 198 -2.00 2.51 -20.35
C ARG A 198 -1.12 1.29 -20.10
N ASP A 199 -1.73 0.15 -19.77
CA ASP A 199 -1.01 -1.08 -19.50
C ASP A 199 -0.68 -1.81 -20.81
N ILE A 200 0.43 -2.53 -20.79
CA ILE A 200 0.75 -3.53 -21.81
C ILE A 200 -0.02 -4.79 -21.44
N ASN A 201 -1.09 -5.08 -22.18
CA ASN A 201 -1.93 -6.26 -21.95
C ASN A 201 -1.51 -7.39 -22.90
N ILE A 202 -1.27 -8.58 -22.37
CA ILE A 202 -0.76 -9.74 -23.12
C ILE A 202 -1.71 -10.93 -22.96
N ASN A 203 -2.27 -11.42 -24.08
CA ASN A 203 -3.07 -12.64 -24.07
C ASN A 203 -2.20 -13.89 -24.18
N ALA A 204 -1.63 -14.33 -23.06
CA ALA A 204 -0.82 -15.53 -23.00
C ALA A 204 -0.87 -16.15 -21.60
N LEU A 205 -0.59 -17.45 -21.56
CA LEU A 205 -0.24 -18.15 -20.33
C LEU A 205 1.25 -17.89 -20.01
N CYS A 206 1.56 -17.57 -18.75
CA CYS A 206 2.96 -17.48 -18.33
C CYS A 206 3.47 -18.85 -17.87
N SER A 207 4.69 -19.23 -18.29
CA SER A 207 5.26 -20.57 -18.01
C SER A 207 6.79 -20.54 -17.99
N ASN A 208 7.44 -21.69 -17.78
CA ASN A 208 8.88 -21.90 -17.93
C ASN A 208 9.32 -22.14 -19.38
N ILE A 209 8.37 -22.18 -20.33
CA ILE A 209 8.64 -22.46 -21.73
C ILE A 209 7.68 -21.71 -22.67
N ASP A 210 8.24 -21.21 -23.77
CA ASP A 210 7.48 -20.66 -24.88
C ASP A 210 6.91 -21.80 -25.74
N LYS A 211 5.59 -21.84 -25.91
CA LYS A 211 4.90 -22.79 -26.79
C LYS A 211 3.72 -22.13 -27.50
N ASN A 212 3.45 -22.56 -28.73
CA ASN A 212 2.27 -22.13 -29.46
C ASN A 212 0.98 -22.74 -28.89
N GLU A 213 1.06 -23.96 -28.37
CA GLU A 213 -0.07 -24.69 -27.80
C GLU A 213 0.32 -25.30 -26.46
N PHE A 214 -0.31 -24.80 -25.40
CA PHE A 214 -0.22 -25.31 -24.03
C PHE A 214 -1.63 -25.68 -23.55
N ASP A 215 -1.76 -26.79 -22.84
CA ASP A 215 -3.04 -27.22 -22.28
C ASP A 215 -3.45 -26.32 -21.12
N PHE A 216 -4.58 -25.65 -21.27
CA PHE A 216 -5.15 -24.80 -20.24
C PHE A 216 -6.59 -25.22 -19.94
N TYR A 217 -6.87 -25.49 -18.67
CA TYR A 217 -8.15 -26.01 -18.21
C TYR A 217 -9.01 -24.84 -17.76
N ILE A 218 -10.18 -24.65 -18.39
CA ILE A 218 -11.07 -23.52 -18.12
C ILE A 218 -12.41 -24.04 -17.62
N ASN A 219 -12.69 -23.79 -16.34
CA ASN A 219 -13.95 -24.14 -15.69
C ASN A 219 -14.82 -22.89 -15.52
N GLU A 220 -16.01 -23.05 -14.94
CA GLU A 220 -16.97 -21.95 -14.77
C GLU A 220 -16.49 -20.91 -13.76
N SER A 221 -15.81 -21.35 -12.70
CA SER A 221 -15.36 -20.51 -11.59
C SER A 221 -13.84 -20.41 -11.45
N SER A 222 -13.06 -21.14 -12.25
CA SER A 222 -11.58 -21.13 -12.16
C SER A 222 -10.92 -21.58 -13.45
N SER A 223 -9.62 -21.30 -13.59
CA SER A 223 -8.81 -21.82 -14.69
C SER A 223 -7.38 -22.09 -14.25
N THR A 224 -6.75 -23.14 -14.76
CA THR A 224 -5.40 -23.54 -14.34
C THR A 224 -4.65 -24.25 -15.47
N ALA A 225 -3.32 -24.19 -15.44
CA ALA A 225 -2.44 -24.98 -16.29
C ALA A 225 -2.19 -26.40 -15.73
N VAL A 226 -2.60 -26.64 -14.48
CA VAL A 226 -2.31 -27.88 -13.75
C VAL A 226 -3.48 -28.85 -13.87
N ALA A 227 -3.29 -29.91 -14.65
CA ALA A 227 -4.33 -30.91 -14.92
C ALA A 227 -4.94 -31.54 -13.66
N SER A 228 -4.17 -31.70 -12.57
CA SER A 228 -4.67 -32.26 -11.31
C SER A 228 -5.56 -31.30 -10.51
N TYR A 229 -5.50 -30.00 -10.80
CA TYR A 229 -6.32 -28.98 -10.13
C TYR A 229 -7.58 -28.62 -10.93
N ALA A 230 -7.68 -29.05 -12.19
CA ALA A 230 -8.87 -28.89 -13.01
C ALA A 230 -10.05 -29.71 -12.45
N SER A 231 -11.18 -29.04 -12.18
CA SER A 231 -12.42 -29.69 -11.75
C SER A 231 -13.06 -30.53 -12.87
N ASP A 232 -12.91 -30.10 -14.13
CA ASP A 232 -13.23 -30.91 -15.31
C ASP A 232 -12.03 -30.92 -16.28
N LYS A 233 -11.39 -32.09 -16.39
CA LYS A 233 -10.23 -32.30 -17.28
C LYS A 233 -10.59 -32.29 -18.76
N ASN A 234 -11.87 -32.28 -19.14
CA ASN A 234 -12.29 -32.23 -20.54
C ASN A 234 -12.45 -30.80 -21.07
N LYS A 235 -12.52 -29.79 -20.20
CA LYS A 235 -12.63 -28.38 -20.60
C LYS A 235 -11.27 -27.74 -20.90
N ILE A 236 -10.54 -28.32 -21.85
CA ILE A 236 -9.20 -27.88 -22.25
C ILE A 236 -9.29 -26.90 -23.42
N LYS A 237 -8.50 -25.83 -23.37
CA LYS A 237 -8.14 -25.01 -24.53
C LYS A 237 -6.64 -25.01 -24.75
N LYS A 238 -6.23 -24.91 -26.01
CA LYS A 238 -4.83 -24.66 -26.38
C LYS A 238 -4.56 -23.16 -26.35
N ILE A 239 -3.65 -22.73 -25.50
CA ILE A 239 -3.26 -21.32 -25.35
C ILE A 239 -1.76 -21.20 -25.57
N LYS A 240 -1.32 -20.07 -26.13
CA LYS A 240 0.10 -19.75 -26.25
C LYS A 240 0.70 -19.55 -24.85
N SER A 241 1.81 -20.23 -24.56
CA SER A 241 2.62 -19.95 -23.37
C SER A 241 3.84 -19.10 -23.72
N VAL A 242 4.23 -18.21 -22.81
CA VAL A 242 5.42 -17.35 -22.93
C VAL A 242 6.10 -17.27 -21.56
N THR A 243 7.43 -17.23 -21.55
CA THR A 243 8.24 -17.01 -20.34
C THR A 243 8.22 -15.56 -19.89
N LEU A 244 8.34 -15.32 -18.57
CA LEU A 244 8.51 -13.96 -18.04
C LEU A 244 9.74 -13.29 -18.63
N LYS A 245 10.83 -14.05 -18.83
CA LYS A 245 12.03 -13.57 -19.53
C LYS A 245 11.68 -12.92 -20.87
N ASN A 246 11.00 -13.64 -21.77
CA ASN A 246 10.70 -13.13 -23.11
C ASN A 246 9.68 -11.99 -23.09
N ILE A 247 8.75 -11.99 -22.12
CA ILE A 247 7.84 -10.86 -21.92
C ILE A 247 8.63 -9.61 -21.51
N ILE A 248 9.52 -9.74 -20.53
CA ILE A 248 10.35 -8.65 -20.02
C ILE A 248 11.26 -8.12 -21.11
N GLU A 249 12.01 -8.98 -21.81
CA GLU A 249 12.92 -8.58 -22.90
C GLU A 249 12.20 -7.82 -24.02
N LYS A 250 10.93 -8.16 -24.28
CA LYS A 250 10.16 -7.56 -25.38
C LYS A 250 9.43 -6.28 -24.98
N TYR A 251 8.89 -6.21 -23.77
CA TYR A 251 7.90 -5.20 -23.39
C TYR A 251 8.33 -4.31 -22.22
N LEU A 252 9.31 -4.72 -21.41
CA LEU A 252 9.77 -3.87 -20.32
C LEU A 252 10.63 -2.73 -20.91
N PRO A 253 10.27 -1.45 -20.65
CA PRO A 253 11.09 -0.33 -21.10
C PRO A 253 12.49 -0.37 -20.48
N GLU A 254 13.47 0.14 -21.21
CA GLU A 254 14.85 0.21 -20.72
C GLU A 254 14.94 1.02 -19.42
N ASN A 255 15.68 0.51 -18.43
CA ASN A 255 15.82 1.10 -17.09
C ASN A 255 14.52 1.23 -16.28
N GLN A 256 13.42 0.60 -16.71
CA GLN A 256 12.17 0.60 -15.94
C GLN A 256 12.34 -0.17 -14.63
N VAL A 257 12.13 0.52 -13.51
CA VAL A 257 12.04 -0.12 -12.19
C VAL A 257 10.70 -0.84 -12.08
N VAL A 258 10.74 -2.15 -11.85
CA VAL A 258 9.55 -2.94 -11.52
C VAL A 258 9.37 -2.92 -9.99
N HIS A 259 8.31 -2.28 -9.53
CA HIS A 259 8.04 -2.12 -8.10
C HIS A 259 7.44 -3.39 -7.50
N PHE A 260 6.59 -4.09 -8.25
CA PHE A 260 6.15 -5.40 -7.85
C PHE A 260 5.81 -6.33 -9.00
N LEU A 261 6.00 -7.62 -8.74
CA LEU A 261 5.54 -8.75 -9.56
C LEU A 261 4.51 -9.54 -8.74
N LYS A 262 3.29 -9.64 -9.24
CA LYS A 262 2.26 -10.55 -8.73
C LYS A 262 2.27 -11.83 -9.58
N ILE A 263 2.26 -12.98 -8.93
CA ILE A 263 2.05 -14.29 -9.55
C ILE A 263 0.91 -14.99 -8.82
N ASP A 264 -0.20 -15.15 -9.52
CA ASP A 264 -1.40 -15.85 -9.06
C ASP A 264 -1.95 -16.62 -10.26
N VAL A 265 -1.58 -17.90 -10.36
CA VAL A 265 -1.82 -18.72 -11.56
C VAL A 265 -2.40 -20.08 -11.20
N GLU A 266 -3.07 -20.15 -10.05
CA GLU A 266 -3.86 -21.30 -9.59
C GLU A 266 -3.03 -22.59 -9.58
N GLY A 267 -1.85 -22.53 -8.94
CA GLY A 267 -0.98 -23.67 -8.67
C GLY A 267 0.17 -23.87 -9.66
N PHE A 268 0.39 -22.93 -10.59
CA PHE A 268 1.44 -22.97 -11.62
C PHE A 268 2.59 -21.99 -11.33
N GLU A 269 2.72 -21.53 -10.08
CA GLU A 269 3.63 -20.46 -9.66
C GLU A 269 5.10 -20.85 -9.87
N LYS A 270 5.42 -22.11 -9.64
CA LYS A 270 6.78 -22.64 -9.79
C LYS A 270 7.26 -22.51 -11.23
N GLU A 271 6.45 -22.92 -12.20
CA GLU A 271 6.78 -22.85 -13.61
C GLU A 271 6.89 -21.40 -14.08
N VAL A 272 6.05 -20.49 -13.58
CA VAL A 272 6.21 -19.05 -13.87
C VAL A 272 7.56 -18.54 -13.38
N LEU A 273 7.96 -18.89 -12.15
CA LEU A 273 9.25 -18.51 -11.57
C LEU A 273 10.45 -19.09 -12.33
N GLU A 274 10.37 -20.35 -12.74
CA GLU A 274 11.40 -20.99 -13.58
C GLU A 274 11.54 -20.33 -14.96
N GLY A 275 10.49 -19.66 -15.45
CA GLY A 275 10.51 -18.87 -16.68
C GLY A 275 11.04 -17.43 -16.53
N MET A 276 11.45 -17.03 -15.32
CA MET A 276 11.94 -15.69 -15.05
C MET A 276 13.47 -15.62 -15.04
N ASP A 277 14.02 -14.50 -15.54
CA ASP A 277 15.44 -14.17 -15.40
C ASP A 277 15.61 -13.02 -14.39
N PHE A 278 15.93 -13.38 -13.14
CA PHE A 278 16.18 -12.42 -12.04
C PHE A 278 17.50 -11.67 -12.16
N GLN A 279 18.33 -11.97 -13.17
CA GLN A 279 19.51 -11.14 -13.46
C GLN A 279 19.13 -9.98 -14.38
N CYS A 280 18.21 -10.20 -15.32
CA CYS A 280 17.74 -9.17 -16.24
C CYS A 280 16.70 -8.22 -15.63
N CYS A 281 15.84 -8.71 -14.74
CA CYS A 281 14.81 -7.91 -14.09
C CYS A 281 14.65 -8.31 -12.62
N ARG A 282 14.67 -7.32 -11.74
CA ARG A 282 14.59 -7.52 -10.28
C ARG A 282 13.44 -6.71 -9.70
N PRO A 283 12.19 -7.22 -9.75
CA PRO A 283 11.08 -6.58 -9.08
C PRO A 283 11.42 -6.34 -7.61
N TRP A 284 11.09 -5.17 -7.06
CA TRP A 284 11.38 -4.88 -5.64
C TRP A 284 10.63 -5.82 -4.70
N ILE A 285 9.38 -6.14 -5.04
CA ILE A 285 8.54 -7.05 -4.28
C ILE A 285 8.01 -8.14 -5.23
N VAL A 286 8.08 -9.39 -4.83
CA VAL A 286 7.39 -10.50 -5.49
C VAL A 286 6.33 -11.03 -4.55
N MET A 287 5.07 -11.03 -5.01
CA MET A 287 3.95 -11.64 -4.33
C MET A 287 3.53 -12.90 -5.06
N LEU A 288 3.41 -14.01 -4.34
CA LEU A 288 2.95 -15.28 -4.88
C LEU A 288 1.81 -15.84 -4.05
N GLU A 289 0.81 -16.40 -4.74
CA GLU A 289 -0.13 -17.32 -4.09
C GLU A 289 0.64 -18.56 -3.61
N SER A 290 0.35 -18.99 -2.38
CA SER A 290 1.18 -19.95 -1.65
C SER A 290 0.40 -21.11 -1.06
N THR A 291 -0.83 -21.34 -1.53
CA THR A 291 -1.67 -22.47 -1.14
C THR A 291 -2.20 -23.22 -2.36
N LEU A 292 -2.78 -24.41 -2.14
CA LEU A 292 -3.54 -25.08 -3.20
C LEU A 292 -4.80 -24.26 -3.51
N PRO A 293 -5.22 -24.19 -4.80
CA PRO A 293 -6.41 -23.45 -5.22
C PRO A 293 -7.62 -23.66 -4.31
N GLY A 294 -8.13 -22.56 -3.76
CA GLY A 294 -9.32 -22.56 -2.90
C GLY A 294 -9.15 -23.21 -1.52
N THR A 295 -7.91 -23.39 -1.03
CA THR A 295 -7.63 -23.98 0.29
C THR A 295 -6.56 -23.20 1.06
N ASP A 296 -6.36 -23.54 2.33
CA ASP A 296 -5.25 -23.04 3.16
C ASP A 296 -4.04 -24.00 3.18
N ILE A 297 -4.01 -25.02 2.32
CA ILE A 297 -2.92 -26.02 2.29
C ILE A 297 -1.69 -25.39 1.63
N PRO A 298 -0.56 -25.22 2.33
CA PRO A 298 0.59 -24.51 1.78
C PRO A 298 1.28 -25.24 0.62
N THR A 299 1.75 -24.48 -0.38
CA THR A 299 2.46 -24.96 -1.56
C THR A 299 3.82 -24.26 -1.78
N TRP A 300 4.14 -23.24 -0.98
CA TRP A 300 5.35 -22.43 -1.16
C TRP A 300 6.66 -23.24 -1.09
N GLN A 301 6.68 -24.37 -0.40
CA GLN A 301 7.86 -25.26 -0.35
C GLN A 301 8.31 -25.72 -1.74
N ASN A 302 7.39 -25.71 -2.72
CA ASN A 302 7.68 -26.15 -4.09
C ASN A 302 8.48 -25.13 -4.90
N TRP A 303 8.47 -23.85 -4.50
CA TRP A 303 9.04 -22.77 -5.30
C TRP A 303 9.88 -21.75 -4.49
N GLU A 304 9.79 -21.70 -3.16
CA GLU A 304 10.46 -20.68 -2.33
C GLU A 304 11.98 -20.67 -2.51
N SER A 305 12.59 -21.84 -2.72
CA SER A 305 14.03 -21.94 -2.96
C SER A 305 14.48 -21.18 -4.22
N ILE A 306 13.62 -21.06 -5.24
CA ILE A 306 13.91 -20.31 -6.48
C ILE A 306 14.03 -18.82 -6.16
N ILE A 307 13.07 -18.26 -5.41
CA ILE A 307 13.07 -16.84 -5.04
C ILE A 307 14.21 -16.52 -4.07
N VAL A 308 14.37 -17.31 -3.01
CA VAL A 308 15.40 -17.06 -1.98
C VAL A 308 16.82 -17.15 -2.57
N SER A 309 17.09 -18.15 -3.42
CA SER A 309 18.40 -18.27 -4.08
C SER A 309 18.71 -17.13 -5.05
N ASN A 310 17.70 -16.41 -5.53
CA ASN A 310 17.84 -15.22 -6.38
C ASN A 310 17.95 -13.90 -5.60
N GLY A 311 18.20 -13.97 -4.28
CA GLY A 311 18.51 -12.78 -3.46
C GLY A 311 17.27 -12.03 -3.00
N TYR A 312 16.18 -12.75 -2.72
CA TYR A 312 14.98 -12.21 -2.12
C TYR A 312 14.79 -12.71 -0.69
N SER A 313 14.32 -11.83 0.18
CA SER A 313 14.04 -12.12 1.60
C SER A 313 12.54 -12.18 1.85
N PHE A 314 12.09 -13.16 2.63
CA PHE A 314 10.69 -13.25 3.04
C PHE A 314 10.31 -12.02 3.89
N ALA A 315 9.23 -11.34 3.52
CA ALA A 315 8.77 -10.12 4.15
C ALA A 315 7.48 -10.30 4.96
N GLY A 316 6.60 -11.20 4.54
CA GLY A 316 5.35 -11.47 5.25
C GLY A 316 4.41 -12.37 4.48
N GLN A 317 3.39 -12.86 5.18
CA GLN A 317 2.29 -13.64 4.61
C GLN A 317 0.95 -13.00 5.02
N TYR A 318 0.07 -12.83 4.04
CA TYR A 318 -1.25 -12.23 4.21
C TYR A 318 -2.27 -13.10 3.49
N GLY A 319 -3.09 -13.81 4.27
CA GLY A 319 -3.95 -14.86 3.73
C GLY A 319 -3.13 -15.95 3.02
N VAL A 320 -3.52 -16.24 1.79
CA VAL A 320 -2.87 -17.22 0.91
C VAL A 320 -1.62 -16.68 0.22
N ASN A 321 -1.33 -15.38 0.33
CA ASN A 321 -0.25 -14.72 -0.40
C ASN A 321 1.00 -14.51 0.44
N ARG A 322 2.17 -14.83 -0.13
CA ARG A 322 3.50 -14.58 0.46
C ARG A 322 4.24 -13.50 -0.31
N PHE A 323 4.92 -12.64 0.43
CA PHE A 323 5.66 -11.49 -0.11
C PHE A 323 7.15 -11.67 0.14
N TYR A 324 7.94 -11.42 -0.89
CA TYR A 324 9.39 -11.46 -0.85
C TYR A 324 9.96 -10.17 -1.40
N VAL A 325 11.01 -9.66 -0.77
CA VAL A 325 11.60 -8.35 -1.09
C VAL A 325 13.03 -8.53 -1.56
N GLU A 326 13.38 -7.83 -2.64
CA GLU A 326 14.70 -7.82 -3.24
C GLU A 326 15.74 -7.24 -2.24
N SER A 327 16.91 -7.87 -2.15
CA SER A 327 17.90 -7.57 -1.11
C SER A 327 18.34 -6.11 -1.03
N SER A 328 18.47 -5.39 -2.16
CA SER A 328 18.91 -4.00 -2.18
C SER A 328 17.90 -3.01 -1.60
N VAL A 329 16.62 -3.39 -1.51
CA VAL A 329 15.53 -2.58 -0.94
C VAL A 329 14.93 -3.19 0.33
N ALA A 330 15.46 -4.32 0.80
CA ALA A 330 14.95 -5.08 1.94
C ALA A 330 14.93 -4.25 3.24
N GLU A 331 16.01 -3.57 3.56
CA GLU A 331 16.10 -2.72 4.78
C GLU A 331 15.05 -1.61 4.79
N LEU A 332 14.67 -1.11 3.62
CA LEU A 332 13.67 -0.04 3.48
C LEU A 332 12.23 -0.58 3.54
N LEU A 333 11.96 -1.69 2.85
CA LEU A 333 10.60 -2.15 2.59
C LEU A 333 10.11 -3.19 3.60
N ILE A 334 10.95 -4.13 4.06
CA ILE A 334 10.53 -5.19 5.01
C ILE A 334 9.91 -4.60 6.29
N PRO A 335 10.47 -3.55 6.92
CA PRO A 335 9.86 -2.95 8.12
C PRO A 335 8.45 -2.38 7.91
N ARG A 336 8.00 -2.21 6.66
CA ARG A 336 6.68 -1.69 6.30
C ARG A 336 5.62 -2.80 6.19
N PHE A 337 6.01 -4.07 6.18
CA PHE A 337 5.07 -5.19 6.21
C PHE A 337 4.54 -5.39 7.63
N LEU A 338 3.46 -4.67 7.95
CA LEU A 338 2.76 -4.72 9.24
C LEU A 338 1.51 -5.60 9.13
N SER A 339 0.87 -5.96 10.26
CA SER A 339 -0.40 -6.69 10.19
C SER A 339 -1.46 -5.90 9.38
N LEU A 340 -2.34 -6.60 8.68
CA LEU A 340 -3.39 -5.95 7.87
C LEU A 340 -4.26 -5.00 8.73
N ASP A 341 -4.60 -5.39 9.96
CA ASP A 341 -5.30 -4.51 10.92
C ASP A 341 -4.52 -3.21 11.20
N THR A 342 -3.20 -3.31 11.38
CA THR A 342 -2.34 -2.14 11.57
C THR A 342 -2.30 -1.28 10.31
N ILE A 343 -2.21 -1.89 9.13
CA ILE A 343 -2.22 -1.19 7.85
C ILE A 343 -3.57 -0.48 7.65
N CYS A 344 -4.69 -1.16 7.84
CA CYS A 344 -6.03 -0.58 7.74
C CYS A 344 -6.22 0.58 8.72
N LYS A 345 -5.80 0.43 9.99
CA LYS A 345 -5.79 1.53 10.97
C LYS A 345 -4.92 2.69 10.50
N ARG A 346 -3.76 2.40 9.90
CA ARG A 346 -2.84 3.43 9.42
C ARG A 346 -3.36 4.15 8.17
N LEU A 347 -4.01 3.42 7.28
CA LEU A 347 -4.67 3.91 6.07
C LEU A 347 -6.05 4.51 6.36
N LEU A 348 -6.54 4.46 7.61
CA LEU A 348 -7.89 4.89 7.99
C LEU A 348 -8.99 4.22 7.15
N VAL A 349 -8.80 2.94 6.79
CA VAL A 349 -9.79 2.14 6.07
C VAL A 349 -10.92 1.81 7.03
N THR A 350 -12.11 2.39 6.80
CA THR A 350 -13.28 2.20 7.66
C THR A 350 -14.05 0.92 7.36
N GLU A 351 -13.99 0.45 6.11
CA GLU A 351 -14.56 -0.83 5.66
C GLU A 351 -13.67 -1.43 4.57
N VAL A 352 -13.22 -2.68 4.77
CA VAL A 352 -12.68 -3.50 3.69
C VAL A 352 -13.91 -4.11 3.03
N ASN A 353 -14.24 -3.70 1.81
CA ASN A 353 -15.37 -4.26 1.06
C ASN A 353 -15.05 -5.73 0.72
N THR A 354 -15.38 -6.65 1.62
CA THR A 354 -15.27 -8.10 1.42
C THR A 354 -16.46 -8.67 0.63
N THR A 355 -17.38 -7.82 0.20
CA THR A 355 -18.71 -8.12 -0.34
C THR A 355 -18.74 -8.40 -1.85
N TYR A 356 -17.68 -8.98 -2.40
CA TYR A 356 -17.72 -9.56 -3.75
C TYR A 356 -17.27 -11.02 -3.71
N ARG A 357 -18.06 -11.90 -3.07
CA ARG A 357 -18.07 -13.29 -3.54
C ARG A 357 -18.73 -13.25 -4.92
N VAL A 358 -17.91 -13.34 -5.96
CA VAL A 358 -18.42 -13.72 -7.28
C VAL A 358 -19.01 -15.11 -7.08
N VAL A 359 -20.35 -15.19 -7.10
CA VAL A 359 -21.10 -16.45 -7.08
C VAL A 359 -20.97 -17.10 -8.44
#